data_AF-A0A132PL24-F1
#
_entry.id   AF-A0A132PL24-F1
#
_cell.length_a   1.000
_cell.length_b   1.000
_cell.length_c   1.000
_cell.angle_alpha   90.00
_cell.angle_beta   90.00
_cell.angle_gamma   90.00
#
_symmetry.space_group_name_H-M   'P 1'
#
loop_
_entity.id
_entity.type
_entity.pdbx_description
1 polymer ?
#
loop_
_entity_poly.entity_id
_entity_poly.type
_entity_poly.pdbx_seq_one_letter_code
_entity_poly.pdbx_strand_id
1 'polypeptide(L)'
;MIISAQRFSFKPGVAENDKRRALASVAALAEAEPVAFAVVGEDLGDPADGFTHGFSIGLADLGALERYFDDPLHAAADRALLPLLQKTVGTGLSDDDDPDLRSKIIELHQRRADRDPEYLALLTAIPEIALLHETRLER
;
A
#
# COMPACT_ATOMS: atom_id res chain seq x y z
N MET A 1 -15.77 -2.30 7.69
CA MET A 1 -14.64 -1.40 7.38
C MET A 1 -13.35 -2.19 7.26
N ILE A 2 -12.63 -1.96 6.17
CA ILE A 2 -11.32 -2.51 5.90
C ILE A 2 -10.28 -1.41 6.16
N ILE A 3 -9.29 -1.69 7.00
CA ILE A 3 -8.09 -0.87 7.12
C ILE A 3 -6.97 -1.58 6.38
N SER A 4 -6.41 -0.91 5.38
CA SER A 4 -5.18 -1.31 4.70
C SER A 4 -4.04 -0.48 5.24
N ALA A 5 -2.96 -1.12 5.68
CA ALA A 5 -1.80 -0.45 6.21
C ALA A 5 -0.52 -0.96 5.54
N GLN A 6 0.45 -0.07 5.37
CA GLN A 6 1.78 -0.42 4.86
C GLN A 6 2.85 0.23 5.72
N ARG A 7 3.87 -0.55 6.07
CA ARG A 7 5.15 -0.04 6.61
C ARG A 7 6.21 -0.18 5.53
N PHE A 8 7.11 0.79 5.41
CA PHE A 8 8.13 0.79 4.36
C PHE A 8 9.39 1.56 4.74
N SER A 9 10.46 1.32 3.96
CA SER A 9 11.67 2.14 3.98
C SER A 9 12.11 2.49 2.56
N PHE A 10 12.78 3.62 2.42
CA PHE A 10 13.31 4.11 1.14
C PHE A 10 14.66 3.47 0.81
N LYS A 11 14.96 3.34 -0.49
CA LYS A 11 16.28 2.98 -0.99
C LYS A 11 17.35 3.94 -0.46
N PRO A 12 18.60 3.46 -0.24
CA PRO A 12 19.72 4.33 0.08
C PRO A 12 19.91 5.41 -0.98
N GLY A 13 20.14 6.66 -0.57
CA GLY A 13 20.45 7.77 -1.48
C GLY A 13 19.24 8.43 -2.15
N VAL A 14 18.00 8.03 -1.87
CA VAL A 14 16.81 8.78 -2.31
C VAL A 14 16.86 10.19 -1.73
N ALA A 15 16.74 11.21 -2.59
CA ALA A 15 16.78 12.60 -2.17
C ALA A 15 15.57 12.95 -1.27
N GLU A 16 15.79 13.78 -0.26
CA GLU A 16 14.73 14.19 0.67
C GLU A 16 13.54 14.85 -0.03
N ASN A 17 13.78 15.58 -1.13
CA ASN A 17 12.70 16.16 -1.92
C ASN A 17 11.81 15.11 -2.59
N ASP A 18 12.39 13.99 -3.03
CA ASP A 18 11.64 12.91 -3.66
C ASP A 18 10.84 12.11 -2.62
N LYS A 19 11.42 11.88 -1.43
CA LYS A 19 10.68 11.31 -0.29
C LYS A 19 9.46 12.16 0.07
N ARG A 20 9.65 13.48 0.23
CA ARG A 20 8.55 14.40 0.55
C ARG A 20 7.46 14.39 -0.51
N ARG A 21 7.82 14.37 -1.80
CA ARG A 21 6.86 14.30 -2.90
C ARG A 21 6.07 12.99 -2.90
N ALA A 22 6.74 11.87 -2.65
CA ALA A 22 6.08 10.57 -2.55
C ALA A 22 5.11 10.53 -1.36
N LEU A 23 5.55 10.97 -0.18
CA LEU A 23 4.70 11.04 1.01
C LEU A 23 3.50 11.98 0.83
N ALA A 24 3.68 13.13 0.15
CA ALA A 24 2.59 14.02 -0.18
C ALA A 24 1.57 13.38 -1.14
N SER A 25 2.03 12.53 -2.06
CA SER A 25 1.14 11.78 -2.97
C SER A 25 0.33 10.72 -2.21
N VAL A 26 0.92 10.07 -1.21
CA VAL A 26 0.20 9.16 -0.30
C VAL A 26 -0.80 9.93 0.57
N ALA A 27 -0.43 11.10 1.09
CA ALA A 27 -1.33 11.94 1.89
C ALA A 27 -2.57 12.37 1.09
N ALA A 28 -2.40 12.65 -0.21
CA ALA A 28 -3.49 13.04 -1.11
C ALA A 28 -4.55 11.95 -1.31
N LEU A 29 -4.27 10.69 -0.94
CA LEU A 29 -5.27 9.60 -0.96
C LEU A 29 -6.44 9.87 -0.02
N ALA A 30 -6.28 10.75 0.98
CA ALA A 30 -7.39 11.22 1.81
C ALA A 30 -8.53 11.89 1.00
N GLU A 31 -8.22 12.39 -0.21
CA GLU A 31 -9.17 13.09 -1.10
C GLU A 31 -9.88 12.14 -2.07
N ALA A 32 -9.50 10.85 -2.12
CA ALA A 32 -10.15 9.86 -2.96
C ALA A 32 -11.55 9.54 -2.40
N GLU A 33 -12.58 9.56 -3.24
CA GLU A 33 -13.98 9.27 -2.84
C GLU A 33 -14.15 8.01 -1.98
N PRO A 34 -13.53 6.86 -2.28
CA PRO A 34 -13.74 5.65 -1.48
C PRO A 34 -13.04 5.67 -0.11
N VAL A 35 -12.18 6.65 0.17
CA VAL A 35 -11.35 6.71 1.38
C VAL A 35 -12.08 7.41 2.51
N ALA A 36 -12.30 6.69 3.62
CA ALA A 36 -12.90 7.23 4.84
C ALA A 36 -11.89 8.01 5.69
N PHE A 37 -10.63 7.56 5.70
CA PHE A 37 -9.51 8.30 6.28
C PHE A 37 -8.18 7.81 5.70
N ALA A 38 -7.16 8.67 5.74
CA ALA A 38 -5.78 8.31 5.46
C ALA A 38 -4.86 8.93 6.51
N VAL A 39 -3.83 8.18 6.94
CA VAL A 39 -2.74 8.67 7.78
C VAL A 39 -1.44 8.22 7.15
N VAL A 40 -0.46 9.11 7.03
CA VAL A 40 0.90 8.81 6.56
C VAL A 40 1.90 9.53 7.45
N GLY A 41 3.02 8.87 7.77
CA GLY A 41 4.04 9.47 8.63
C GLY A 41 5.19 8.52 8.94
N GLU A 42 5.91 8.84 10.01
CA GLU A 42 6.98 8.01 10.54
C GLU A 42 6.43 6.68 11.08
N ASP A 43 7.19 5.61 10.87
CA ASP A 43 6.90 4.32 11.49
C ASP A 43 7.28 4.36 12.98
N LEU A 44 6.33 4.00 13.84
CA LEU A 44 6.53 3.96 15.30
C LEU A 44 6.80 2.55 15.83
N GLY A 45 7.05 1.57 14.95
CA GLY A 45 7.34 0.19 15.32
C GLY A 45 8.78 0.01 15.82
N ASP A 46 9.21 -1.25 15.97
CA ASP A 46 10.57 -1.57 16.39
C ASP A 46 11.59 -1.07 15.33
N PRO A 47 12.53 -0.17 15.67
CA PRO A 47 13.56 0.28 14.74
C PRO A 47 14.41 -0.85 14.16
N ALA A 48 14.53 -1.99 14.87
CA ALA A 48 15.24 -3.18 14.38
C ALA A 48 14.58 -3.80 13.14
N ASP A 49 13.30 -3.53 12.89
CA ASP A 49 12.59 -4.00 11.68
C ASP A 49 13.05 -3.25 10.41
N GLY A 50 13.70 -2.08 10.56
CA GLY A 50 14.24 -1.29 9.46
C GLY A 50 13.20 -0.54 8.62
N PHE A 51 11.98 -0.35 9.14
CA PHE A 51 10.99 0.55 8.55
C PHE A 51 11.22 1.98 9.00
N THR A 52 10.87 2.96 8.15
CA THR A 52 11.02 4.39 8.48
C THR A 52 9.71 5.14 8.41
N HIS A 53 8.78 4.69 7.58
CA HIS A 53 7.49 5.33 7.36
C HIS A 53 6.39 4.29 7.26
N GLY A 54 5.16 4.73 7.41
CA GLY A 54 4.00 3.93 7.12
C GLY A 54 2.78 4.78 6.76
N PHE A 55 1.75 4.10 6.31
CA PHE A 55 0.43 4.68 6.14
C PHE A 55 -0.68 3.69 6.46
N SER A 56 -1.86 4.22 6.76
CA SER A 56 -3.11 3.48 6.93
C SER A 56 -4.23 4.18 6.17
N ILE A 57 -5.00 3.41 5.42
CA ILE A 57 -6.18 3.84 4.66
C ILE A 57 -7.40 3.08 5.18
N GLY A 58 -8.45 3.81 5.54
CA GLY A 58 -9.75 3.25 5.93
C GLY A 58 -10.72 3.24 4.75
N LEU A 59 -11.32 2.09 4.48
CA LEU A 59 -12.27 1.86 3.39
C LEU A 59 -13.54 1.23 3.97
N ALA A 60 -14.71 1.75 3.58
CA ALA A 60 -15.98 1.33 4.20
C ALA A 60 -16.25 -0.18 4.08
N ASP A 61 -15.99 -0.74 2.88
CA ASP A 61 -16.27 -2.13 2.52
C ASP A 61 -15.41 -2.58 1.33
N LEU A 62 -15.65 -3.81 0.85
CA LEU A 62 -14.96 -4.39 -0.30
C LEU A 62 -15.20 -3.59 -1.60
N GLY A 63 -16.38 -3.00 -1.78
CA GLY A 63 -16.69 -2.18 -2.95
C GLY A 63 -15.94 -0.86 -2.95
N ALA A 64 -15.74 -0.26 -1.78
CA ALA A 64 -14.86 0.90 -1.61
C ALA A 64 -13.41 0.56 -1.95
N LEU A 65 -12.91 -0.61 -1.51
CA LEU A 65 -11.58 -1.09 -1.89
C LEU A 65 -11.42 -1.27 -3.41
N GLU A 66 -12.42 -1.83 -4.08
CA GLU A 66 -12.39 -1.99 -5.54
C GLU A 66 -12.35 -0.64 -6.26
N ARG A 67 -13.20 0.31 -5.88
CA ARG A 67 -13.15 1.68 -6.43
C ARG A 67 -11.82 2.37 -6.15
N TYR A 68 -11.26 2.18 -4.96
CA TYR A 68 -9.95 2.72 -4.58
C TYR A 68 -8.82 2.18 -5.48
N PHE A 69 -8.89 0.93 -5.93
CA PHE A 69 -7.91 0.37 -6.88
C PHE A 69 -8.00 0.95 -8.30
N ASP A 70 -9.14 1.55 -8.64
CA ASP A 70 -9.36 2.24 -9.91
C ASP A 70 -9.20 3.76 -9.80
N ASP A 71 -8.97 4.30 -8.60
CA ASP A 71 -8.84 5.73 -8.37
C ASP A 71 -7.52 6.27 -8.96
N PRO A 72 -7.55 7.35 -9.76
CA PRO A 72 -6.35 7.95 -10.34
C PRO A 72 -5.35 8.47 -9.29
N LEU A 73 -5.82 8.89 -8.10
CA LEU A 73 -4.94 9.29 -7.00
C LEU A 73 -4.14 8.09 -6.47
N HIS A 74 -4.77 6.92 -6.39
CA HIS A 74 -4.08 5.70 -5.97
C HIS A 74 -3.01 5.29 -6.99
N ALA A 75 -3.33 5.30 -8.28
CA ALA A 75 -2.35 5.03 -9.33
C ALA A 75 -1.20 6.05 -9.36
N ALA A 76 -1.47 7.33 -9.05
CA ALA A 76 -0.45 8.36 -8.96
C ALA A 76 0.46 8.18 -7.72
N ALA A 77 -0.11 7.81 -6.57
CA ALA A 77 0.63 7.53 -5.35
C ALA A 77 1.55 6.32 -5.52
N ASP A 78 1.08 5.24 -6.15
CA ASP A 78 1.90 4.06 -6.44
C ASP A 78 3.10 4.42 -7.33
N ARG A 79 2.88 5.14 -8.43
CA ARG A 79 3.97 5.59 -9.32
C ARG A 79 4.96 6.53 -8.64
N ALA A 80 4.53 7.32 -7.66
CA ALA A 80 5.39 8.22 -6.91
C ALA A 80 6.21 7.50 -5.82
N LEU A 81 5.62 6.49 -5.16
CA LEU A 81 6.20 5.86 -3.99
C LEU A 81 7.00 4.59 -4.31
N LEU A 82 6.40 3.63 -5.03
CA LEU A 82 6.95 2.28 -5.21
C LEU A 82 8.38 2.26 -5.77
N PRO A 83 8.76 3.11 -6.77
CA PRO A 83 10.14 3.12 -7.28
C PRO A 83 11.20 3.41 -6.22
N LEU A 84 10.82 4.08 -5.14
CA LEU A 84 11.73 4.58 -4.10
C LEU A 84 11.91 3.59 -2.95
N LEU A 85 11.16 2.48 -2.91
CA LEU A 85 11.12 1.58 -1.75
C LEU A 85 12.25 0.55 -1.76
N GLN A 86 12.93 0.43 -0.63
CA GLN A 86 13.82 -0.69 -0.32
C GLN A 86 13.02 -1.88 0.20
N LYS A 87 12.08 -1.59 1.10
CA LYS A 87 11.32 -2.59 1.84
C LYS A 87 9.88 -2.14 2.03
N THR A 88 8.92 -3.05 1.92
CA THR A 88 7.54 -2.81 2.31
C THR A 88 6.85 -4.08 2.83
N VAL A 89 6.02 -3.91 3.86
CA VAL A 89 5.08 -4.93 4.32
C VAL A 89 3.67 -4.35 4.36
N GLY A 90 2.72 -5.10 3.80
CA GLY A 90 1.31 -4.79 3.86
C GLY A 90 0.62 -5.57 4.98
N THR A 91 -0.17 -4.88 5.79
CA THR A 91 -1.04 -5.47 6.80
C THR A 91 -2.46 -4.93 6.61
N GLY A 92 -3.42 -5.58 7.25
CA GLY A 92 -4.78 -5.08 7.25
C GLY A 92 -5.59 -5.70 8.37
N LEU A 93 -6.67 -5.03 8.72
CA LEU A 93 -7.67 -5.52 9.66
C LEU A 93 -9.05 -5.11 9.16
N SER A 94 -10.05 -5.90 9.51
CA SER A 94 -11.44 -5.60 9.18
C SER A 94 -12.32 -5.97 10.37
N ASP A 95 -13.41 -5.23 10.56
CA ASP A 95 -14.51 -5.57 11.47
C ASP A 95 -15.69 -6.25 10.75
N ASP A 96 -15.54 -6.50 9.45
CA ASP A 96 -16.47 -7.28 8.62
C ASP A 96 -16.44 -8.77 9.03
N ASP A 97 -17.62 -9.39 9.13
CA ASP A 97 -17.80 -10.75 9.61
C ASP A 97 -17.75 -11.82 8.50
N ASP A 98 -17.57 -11.41 7.24
CA ASP A 98 -17.42 -12.31 6.11
C ASP A 98 -16.14 -13.16 6.21
N PRO A 99 -16.24 -14.49 6.41
CA PRO A 99 -15.08 -15.36 6.54
C PRO A 99 -14.22 -15.42 5.28
N ASP A 100 -14.78 -15.05 4.11
CA ASP A 100 -14.11 -15.08 2.82
C ASP A 100 -13.48 -13.72 2.44
N LEU A 101 -13.64 -12.67 3.27
CA LEU A 101 -13.20 -11.33 2.94
C LEU A 101 -11.72 -11.28 2.54
N ARG A 102 -10.85 -11.99 3.27
CA ARG A 102 -9.42 -12.05 2.94
C ARG A 102 -9.19 -12.58 1.53
N SER A 103 -9.87 -13.65 1.14
CA SER A 103 -9.75 -14.26 -0.19
C SER A 103 -10.24 -13.30 -1.28
N LYS A 104 -11.35 -12.59 -1.03
CA LYS A 104 -11.90 -11.59 -1.96
C LYS A 104 -10.97 -10.39 -2.15
N ILE A 105 -10.32 -9.93 -1.08
CA ILE A 105 -9.29 -8.86 -1.15
C ILE A 105 -8.08 -9.32 -1.96
N ILE A 106 -7.62 -10.57 -1.79
CA ILE A 106 -6.52 -11.12 -2.57
C ILE A 106 -6.87 -11.16 -4.06
N GLU A 107 -8.07 -11.63 -4.39
CA GLU A 107 -8.55 -11.67 -5.77
C GLU A 107 -8.58 -10.27 -6.40
N LEU A 108 -9.03 -9.25 -5.66
CA LEU A 108 -8.98 -7.85 -6.11
C LEU A 108 -7.56 -7.38 -6.45
N HIS A 109 -6.57 -7.70 -5.60
CA HIS A 109 -5.17 -7.36 -5.87
C HIS A 109 -4.65 -8.07 -7.12
N GLN A 110 -4.99 -9.35 -7.29
CA GLN A 110 -4.60 -10.14 -8.47
C GLN A 110 -5.20 -9.54 -9.75
N ARG A 111 -6.51 -9.27 -9.76
CA ARG A 111 -7.18 -8.60 -10.90
C ARG A 111 -6.54 -7.25 -11.23
N ARG A 112 -6.12 -6.50 -10.21
CA ARG A 112 -5.40 -5.23 -10.40
C ARG A 112 -4.03 -5.42 -11.05
N ALA A 113 -3.25 -6.38 -10.57
CA ALA A 113 -1.94 -6.69 -11.13
C ALA A 113 -2.03 -7.16 -12.59
N ASP A 114 -3.04 -7.98 -12.91
CA ASP A 114 -3.26 -8.49 -14.27
C ASP A 114 -3.65 -7.38 -15.26
N ARG A 115 -4.41 -6.37 -14.82
CA ARG A 115 -4.82 -5.24 -15.67
C ARG A 115 -3.78 -4.12 -15.79
N ASP A 116 -2.83 -4.04 -14.87
CA ASP A 116 -1.81 -3.00 -14.82
C ASP A 116 -0.38 -3.60 -14.73
N PRO A 117 0.22 -3.96 -15.89
CA PRO A 117 1.57 -4.50 -15.94
C PRO A 117 2.66 -3.52 -15.45
N GLU A 118 2.41 -2.20 -15.52
CA GLU A 118 3.34 -1.19 -15.02
C GLU A 118 3.37 -1.23 -13.49
N TYR A 119 2.20 -1.30 -12.85
CA TYR A 119 2.08 -1.49 -11.41
C TYR A 119 2.76 -2.78 -10.95
N LEU A 120 2.54 -3.91 -11.64
CA LEU A 120 3.21 -5.17 -11.31
C LEU A 120 4.74 -5.05 -11.44
N ALA A 121 5.23 -4.37 -12.47
CA ALA A 121 6.66 -4.12 -12.63
C ALA A 121 7.23 -3.28 -11.48
N LEU A 122 6.48 -2.28 -10.99
CA LEU A 122 6.88 -1.49 -9.83
C LEU A 122 6.97 -2.32 -8.55
N LEU A 123 5.99 -3.20 -8.29
CA LEU A 123 5.99 -4.09 -7.14
C LEU A 123 7.19 -5.06 -7.16
N THR A 124 7.42 -5.71 -8.30
CA THR A 124 8.51 -6.69 -8.46
C THR A 124 9.90 -6.06 -8.39
N ALA A 125 10.01 -4.74 -8.56
CA ALA A 125 11.27 -3.99 -8.43
C ALA A 125 11.62 -3.60 -6.98
N ILE A 126 10.74 -3.88 -6.01
CA ILE A 126 11.01 -3.64 -4.59
C ILE A 126 11.86 -4.79 -4.03
N PRO A 127 13.05 -4.53 -3.47
CA PRO A 127 13.95 -5.58 -3.00
C PRO A 127 13.36 -6.49 -1.91
N GLU A 128 12.62 -5.92 -0.96
CA GLU A 128 12.04 -6.66 0.17
C GLU A 128 10.54 -6.38 0.25
N ILE A 129 9.71 -7.29 -0.26
CA ILE A 129 8.26 -7.12 -0.33
C ILE A 129 7.52 -8.26 0.38
N ALA A 130 6.47 -7.91 1.11
CA ALA A 130 5.52 -8.84 1.71
C ALA A 130 4.13 -8.19 1.79
N LEU A 131 3.33 -8.33 0.74
CA LEU A 131 1.95 -7.81 0.70
C LEU A 131 0.94 -8.84 1.20
N LEU A 132 -0.29 -8.41 1.51
CA LEU A 132 -1.35 -9.27 2.06
C LEU A 132 -1.67 -10.54 1.22
N HIS A 133 -1.38 -10.49 -0.08
CA HIS A 133 -1.55 -11.60 -1.04
C HIS A 133 -0.27 -12.42 -1.28
N GLU A 134 0.88 -11.92 -0.85
CA GLU A 134 2.16 -12.61 -0.90
C GLU A 134 2.41 -13.23 0.47
N THR A 135 1.91 -14.45 0.67
CA THR A 135 2.48 -15.33 1.68
C THR A 135 3.99 -15.26 1.52
N ARG A 136 4.73 -14.88 2.56
CA ARG A 136 6.20 -14.85 2.58
C ARG A 136 6.68 -16.07 1.80
N LEU A 137 7.20 -15.87 0.58
CA LEU A 137 7.87 -16.96 -0.12
C LEU A 137 9.05 -17.29 0.78
N GLU A 138 8.88 -18.36 1.56
CA GLU A 138 9.94 -18.92 2.37
C GLU A 138 11.12 -19.15 1.41
N ARG A 139 12.16 -18.35 1.56
CA ARG A 139 13.50 -18.66 1.05
C ARG A 139 14.29 -19.27 2.19
#